data_AF-A0A2N3W2U8-F1
#
_entry.id   AF-A0A2N3W2U8-F1
#
_cell.length_a   1.000
_cell.length_b   1.000
_cell.length_c   1.000
_cell.angle_alpha   90.00
_cell.angle_beta   90.00
_cell.angle_gamma   90.00
#
_symmetry.space_group_name_H-M   'P 1'
#
loop_
_entity.id
_entity.type
_entity.pdbx_description
1 polymer ?
#
loop_
_entity_poly.entity_id
_entity_poly.type
_entity_poly.pdbx_seq_one_letter_code
_entity_poly.pdbx_strand_id
1 'polypeptide(L)'
;MKRSGRGSTGPGRQAAVPEGLYEPDPAVVASPDGLLVPFRGDDGREGVFDIGQTPLPGWHEDLATAWAARCGPAGTVRTLASARTAFYAIERVLGFLAALSDAPATVDGLRVGMLEDFHRLRTEGGKICGDLHVVNQLLGTSPLKEKIDPDVADFIQRRFPRQKWAGSGSGYSEGELARLLAAVRADTAAVRRRIEAGERLLAQARAGQMPEGQAELGRRLIGMAETGTVPWPAEDGRYLWKTRVRLAGHLFITLRDLAPLLLLMVALSERNIESVKELTARHRILEGKAVEVELIKRRRGRGKWFETVTWEIGAEGRELHTPGGLYLLLHRLTARSRSFAGGDQLLTIWANGNRRGPRWARASTTGRS
;
A
#
# COMPACT_ATOMS: atom_id res chain seq x y z
N MET A 1 38.78 27.37 18.10
CA MET A 1 37.64 26.59 18.64
C MET A 1 36.37 27.43 18.55
N LYS A 2 35.48 27.14 17.59
CA LYS A 2 34.04 27.44 17.61
C LYS A 2 33.40 26.69 16.44
N ARG A 3 32.73 25.57 16.75
CA ARG A 3 31.92 24.77 15.82
C ARG A 3 30.59 25.52 15.63
N SER A 4 30.30 26.01 14.42
CA SER A 4 28.99 26.55 14.06
C SER A 4 28.09 25.39 13.61
N GLY A 5 27.22 24.93 14.52
CA GLY A 5 26.31 23.82 14.31
C GLY A 5 24.94 24.23 13.78
N ARG A 6 24.27 23.19 13.26
CA ARG A 6 22.83 23.01 12.99
C ARG A 6 22.20 23.92 11.94
N GLY A 7 21.71 23.28 10.88
CA GLY A 7 20.78 23.85 9.91
C GLY A 7 19.57 24.45 10.63
N SER A 8 19.49 25.77 10.57
CA SER A 8 18.31 26.54 10.93
C SER A 8 17.19 26.20 9.94
N THR A 9 16.13 25.54 10.41
CA THR A 9 14.84 25.56 9.72
C THR A 9 14.38 27.02 9.67
N GLY A 10 14.39 27.63 8.49
CA GLY A 10 13.91 28.99 8.30
C GLY A 10 12.46 29.16 8.80
N PRO A 11 12.04 30.38 9.16
CA PRO A 11 10.67 30.63 9.58
C PRO A 11 9.71 30.14 8.49
N GLY A 12 8.77 29.27 8.88
CA GLY A 12 7.81 28.68 7.94
C GLY A 12 7.04 29.79 7.22
N ARG A 13 7.15 29.84 5.89
CA ARG A 13 6.28 30.69 5.07
C ARG A 13 4.85 30.19 5.22
N GLN A 14 3.94 31.07 5.63
CA GLN A 14 2.51 30.78 5.56
C GLN A 14 2.14 30.45 4.11
N ALA A 15 1.44 29.34 3.91
CA ALA A 15 0.86 29.02 2.62
C ALA A 15 -0.10 30.16 2.23
N ALA A 16 -0.03 30.59 0.97
CA ALA A 16 -0.99 31.55 0.43
C ALA A 16 -2.40 30.99 0.65
N VAL A 17 -3.24 31.76 1.34
CA VAL A 17 -4.67 31.44 1.46
C VAL A 17 -5.27 31.62 0.06
N PRO A 18 -5.95 30.62 -0.51
CA PRO A 18 -6.62 30.77 -1.79
C PRO A 18 -7.53 32.01 -1.77
N GLU A 19 -7.47 32.84 -2.80
CA GLU A 19 -8.43 33.93 -2.97
C GLU A 19 -9.80 33.34 -3.33
N GLY A 20 -10.84 33.77 -2.62
CA GLY A 20 -12.22 33.30 -2.79
C GLY A 20 -12.77 32.51 -1.60
N LEU A 21 -14.09 32.36 -1.55
CA LEU A 21 -14.75 31.46 -0.61
C LEU A 21 -14.43 30.02 -1.03
N TYR A 22 -13.82 29.24 -0.14
CA TYR A 22 -13.63 27.82 -0.36
C TYR A 22 -15.00 27.14 -0.40
N GLU A 23 -15.43 26.74 -1.59
CA GLU A 23 -16.58 25.85 -1.78
C GLU A 23 -16.08 24.40 -1.76
N PRO A 24 -16.38 23.62 -0.71
CA PRO A 24 -16.02 22.21 -0.70
C PRO A 24 -16.81 21.45 -1.78
N ASP A 25 -16.16 20.49 -2.42
CA ASP A 25 -16.85 19.52 -3.28
C ASP A 25 -17.99 18.85 -2.50
N PRO A 26 -19.13 18.56 -3.14
CA PRO A 26 -20.25 17.90 -2.49
C PRO A 26 -19.84 16.54 -1.94
N ALA A 27 -20.19 16.28 -0.68
CA ALA A 27 -19.82 15.06 0.02
C ALA A 27 -20.58 13.82 -0.49
N VAL A 28 -21.73 14.02 -1.13
CA VAL A 28 -22.52 13.01 -1.84
C VAL A 28 -22.91 13.58 -3.20
N VAL A 29 -22.71 12.80 -4.26
CA VAL A 29 -23.00 13.17 -5.65
C VAL A 29 -24.07 12.23 -6.18
N ALA A 30 -25.17 12.81 -6.68
CA ALA A 30 -26.19 12.03 -7.39
C ALA A 30 -25.69 11.66 -8.80
N SER A 31 -25.92 10.41 -9.18
CA SER A 31 -25.63 9.82 -10.49
C SER A 31 -26.89 9.12 -11.02
N PRO A 32 -27.05 8.93 -12.35
CA PRO A 32 -28.15 8.14 -12.90
C PRO A 32 -28.27 6.73 -12.28
N ASP A 33 -27.13 6.16 -11.87
CA ASP A 33 -27.02 4.80 -11.31
C ASP A 33 -27.09 4.77 -9.76
N GLY A 34 -27.29 5.92 -9.10
CA GLY A 34 -27.46 6.04 -7.64
C GLY A 34 -26.58 7.09 -6.98
N LEU A 35 -26.27 6.91 -5.69
CA LEU A 35 -25.51 7.89 -4.89
C LEU A 35 -24.01 7.52 -4.83
N LEU A 36 -23.16 8.50 -5.10
CA LEU A 36 -21.70 8.36 -5.07
C LEU A 36 -21.11 9.19 -3.93
N VAL A 37 -20.16 8.62 -3.19
CA VAL A 37 -19.41 9.31 -2.14
C VAL A 37 -17.95 9.44 -2.59
N PRO A 38 -17.51 10.63 -3.04
CA PRO A 38 -16.10 10.87 -3.35
C PRO A 38 -15.25 10.82 -2.07
N PHE A 39 -14.04 10.29 -2.19
CA PHE A 39 -13.09 10.19 -1.11
C PHE A 39 -11.74 10.76 -1.55
N ARG A 40 -11.18 11.62 -0.71
CA ARG A 40 -9.79 12.08 -0.81
C ARG A 40 -9.09 11.79 0.52
N GLY A 41 -8.11 10.90 0.48
CA GLY A 41 -7.32 10.54 1.66
C GLY A 41 -6.28 11.60 1.99
N ASP A 42 -5.84 11.61 3.25
CA ASP A 42 -4.72 12.44 3.72
C ASP A 42 -3.42 12.10 2.96
N ASP A 43 -3.36 10.93 2.33
CA ASP A 43 -2.26 10.46 1.49
C ASP A 43 -2.34 10.93 0.03
N GLY A 44 -3.28 11.81 -0.30
CA GLY A 44 -3.51 12.35 -1.64
C GLY A 44 -4.15 11.35 -2.60
N ARG A 45 -4.49 10.14 -2.13
CA ARG A 45 -5.18 9.15 -2.97
C ARG A 45 -6.67 9.40 -2.97
N GLU A 46 -7.26 9.23 -4.14
CA GLU A 46 -8.67 9.47 -4.37
C GLU A 46 -9.40 8.19 -4.75
N GLY A 47 -10.70 8.17 -4.48
CA GLY A 47 -11.61 7.11 -4.89
C GLY A 47 -13.05 7.56 -4.83
N VAL A 48 -13.94 6.73 -5.35
CA VAL A 48 -15.39 6.94 -5.28
C VAL A 48 -16.02 5.67 -4.76
N PHE A 49 -16.94 5.81 -3.81
CA PHE A 49 -17.74 4.71 -3.28
C PHE A 49 -19.15 4.80 -3.83
N ASP A 50 -19.58 3.77 -4.54
CA ASP A 50 -20.89 3.70 -5.16
C ASP A 50 -21.88 3.06 -4.20
N ILE A 51 -22.73 3.87 -3.60
CA ILE A 51 -23.78 3.43 -2.69
C ILE A 51 -24.95 2.84 -3.47
N GLY A 52 -25.20 3.35 -4.68
CA GLY A 52 -26.28 2.87 -5.56
C GLY A 52 -26.18 1.40 -5.93
N GLN A 53 -24.95 0.87 -5.99
CA GLN A 53 -24.69 -0.55 -6.29
C GLN A 53 -24.78 -1.46 -5.05
N THR A 54 -25.01 -0.90 -3.86
CA THR A 54 -25.16 -1.71 -2.64
C THR A 54 -26.57 -2.29 -2.52
N PRO A 55 -26.74 -3.47 -1.91
CA PRO A 55 -28.07 -4.01 -1.60
C PRO A 55 -28.87 -3.10 -0.65
N LEU A 56 -30.19 -3.28 -0.59
CA LEU A 56 -31.14 -2.52 0.24
C LEU A 56 -31.26 -1.03 -0.18
N PRO A 57 -31.94 -0.72 -1.30
CA PRO A 57 -32.05 0.65 -1.81
C PRO A 57 -32.67 1.65 -0.83
N GLY A 58 -33.55 1.20 0.08
CA GLY A 58 -34.12 2.06 1.13
C GLY A 58 -33.11 2.52 2.19
N TRP A 59 -31.85 2.09 2.12
CA TRP A 59 -30.75 2.53 2.99
C TRP A 59 -29.85 3.57 2.33
N HIS A 60 -29.94 3.77 1.01
CA HIS A 60 -28.90 4.45 0.24
C HIS A 60 -28.67 5.91 0.67
N GLU A 61 -29.72 6.68 0.92
CA GLU A 61 -29.58 8.09 1.33
C GLU A 61 -28.90 8.25 2.70
N ASP A 62 -29.36 7.49 3.69
CA ASP A 62 -28.80 7.51 5.04
C ASP A 62 -27.38 6.95 5.07
N LEU A 63 -27.14 5.90 4.30
CA LEU A 63 -25.84 5.26 4.17
C LEU A 63 -24.83 6.18 3.49
N ALA A 64 -25.22 6.85 2.39
CA ALA A 64 -24.37 7.81 1.69
C ALA A 64 -23.99 8.96 2.63
N THR A 65 -24.96 9.51 3.37
CA THR A 65 -24.74 10.61 4.30
C THR A 65 -23.81 10.21 5.46
N ALA A 66 -24.10 9.08 6.12
CA ALA A 66 -23.27 8.59 7.23
C ALA A 66 -21.86 8.19 6.76
N TRP A 67 -21.74 7.59 5.57
CA TRP A 67 -20.45 7.22 4.99
C TRP A 67 -19.61 8.45 4.61
N ALA A 68 -20.25 9.47 4.01
CA ALA A 68 -19.64 10.75 3.72
C ALA A 68 -19.14 11.44 5.00
N ALA A 69 -19.93 11.43 6.08
CA ALA A 69 -19.50 11.97 7.38
C ALA A 69 -18.28 11.24 7.96
N ARG A 70 -18.20 9.90 7.81
CA ARG A 70 -17.06 9.10 8.26
C ARG A 70 -15.78 9.30 7.43
N CYS A 71 -15.94 9.59 6.14
CA CYS A 71 -14.88 9.85 5.19
C CYS A 71 -14.44 11.32 5.15
N GLY A 72 -15.29 12.23 5.62
CA GLY A 72 -15.06 13.66 5.57
C GLY A 72 -13.96 14.16 6.52
N PRO A 73 -13.68 15.47 6.51
CA PRO A 73 -12.57 16.07 7.27
C PRO A 73 -12.62 15.83 8.79
N ALA A 74 -13.82 15.73 9.36
CA ALA A 74 -14.07 15.42 10.77
C ALA A 74 -14.13 13.90 11.06
N GLY A 75 -14.13 13.07 10.02
CA GLY A 75 -14.24 11.63 10.11
C GLY A 75 -12.97 10.93 10.62
N THR A 76 -13.10 9.62 10.82
CA THR A 76 -12.03 8.76 11.37
C THR A 76 -11.27 7.98 10.30
N VAL A 77 -11.79 7.93 9.07
CA VAL A 77 -11.20 7.18 7.96
C VAL A 77 -10.34 8.12 7.11
N ARG A 78 -9.02 7.97 7.19
CA ARG A 78 -8.04 8.93 6.62
C ARG A 78 -7.30 8.44 5.38
N THR A 79 -7.40 7.16 5.03
CA THR A 79 -6.71 6.59 3.87
C THR A 79 -7.68 5.81 2.99
N LEU A 80 -7.42 5.78 1.68
CA LEU A 80 -8.27 5.05 0.74
C LEU A 80 -8.30 3.54 1.03
N ALA A 81 -7.19 2.97 1.52
CA ALA A 81 -7.12 1.57 1.89
C ALA A 81 -8.05 1.24 3.08
N SER A 82 -8.04 2.10 4.12
CA SER A 82 -8.96 1.98 5.25
C SER A 82 -10.40 2.15 4.83
N ALA A 83 -10.69 3.15 3.97
CA ALA A 83 -12.02 3.41 3.44
C ALA A 83 -12.55 2.20 2.66
N ARG A 84 -11.75 1.62 1.75
CA ARG A 84 -12.11 0.39 1.02
C ARG A 84 -12.38 -0.79 1.94
N THR A 85 -11.50 -1.01 2.92
CA THR A 85 -11.66 -2.14 3.86
C THR A 85 -12.96 -2.00 4.66
N ALA A 86 -13.25 -0.79 5.12
CA ALA A 86 -14.47 -0.51 5.85
C ALA A 86 -15.72 -0.60 4.97
N PHE A 87 -15.67 -0.09 3.74
CA PHE A 87 -16.76 -0.21 2.77
C PHE A 87 -17.08 -1.66 2.42
N TYR A 88 -16.07 -2.50 2.20
CA TYR A 88 -16.28 -3.94 2.00
C TYR A 88 -16.87 -4.67 3.21
N ALA A 89 -16.67 -4.17 4.43
CA ALA A 89 -17.35 -4.70 5.61
C ALA A 89 -18.85 -4.34 5.60
N ILE A 90 -19.16 -3.11 5.18
CA ILE A 90 -20.54 -2.61 5.03
C ILE A 90 -21.27 -3.42 3.95
N GLU A 91 -20.70 -3.56 2.75
CA GLU A 91 -21.30 -4.34 1.66
C GLU A 91 -21.59 -5.79 2.06
N ARG A 92 -20.71 -6.41 2.85
CA ARG A 92 -20.93 -7.78 3.33
C ARG A 92 -22.09 -7.88 4.33
N VAL A 93 -22.26 -6.89 5.20
CA VAL A 93 -23.42 -6.84 6.10
C VAL A 93 -24.69 -6.59 5.32
N LEU A 94 -24.71 -5.61 4.41
CA LEU A 94 -25.87 -5.33 3.57
C LEU A 94 -26.26 -6.51 2.70
N GLY A 95 -25.28 -7.21 2.12
CA GLY A 95 -25.50 -8.44 1.35
C GLY A 95 -26.07 -9.58 2.21
N PHE A 96 -25.64 -9.70 3.47
CA PHE A 96 -26.24 -10.65 4.41
C PHE A 96 -27.68 -10.27 4.74
N LEU A 97 -27.94 -9.01 5.10
CA LEU A 97 -29.28 -8.52 5.44
C LEU A 97 -30.25 -8.67 4.27
N ALA A 98 -29.82 -8.38 3.05
CA ALA A 98 -30.61 -8.54 1.83
C ALA A 98 -30.96 -9.99 1.50
N ALA A 99 -30.19 -10.96 2.01
CA ALA A 99 -30.46 -12.39 1.82
C ALA A 99 -31.44 -12.97 2.87
N LEU A 100 -31.80 -12.20 3.91
CA LEU A 100 -32.78 -12.63 4.90
C LEU A 100 -34.18 -12.66 4.29
N SER A 101 -35.01 -13.60 4.74
CA SER A 101 -36.42 -13.70 4.34
C SER A 101 -37.24 -12.47 4.76
N ASP A 102 -36.83 -11.82 5.85
CA ASP A 102 -37.41 -10.57 6.36
C ASP A 102 -36.33 -9.48 6.35
N ALA A 103 -35.87 -9.14 5.14
CA ALA A 103 -34.82 -8.15 4.95
C ALA A 103 -35.32 -6.74 5.36
N PRO A 104 -34.53 -5.97 6.14
CA PRO A 104 -34.95 -4.65 6.58
C PRO A 104 -34.97 -3.66 5.41
N ALA A 105 -36.17 -3.27 4.96
CA ALA A 105 -36.34 -2.35 3.83
C ALA A 105 -35.67 -0.99 4.06
N THR A 106 -35.68 -0.52 5.31
CA THR A 106 -35.01 0.71 5.78
C THR A 106 -34.23 0.42 7.06
N VAL A 107 -33.42 1.39 7.48
CA VAL A 107 -32.56 1.33 8.67
C VAL A 107 -33.36 1.04 9.94
N ASP A 108 -34.56 1.62 10.05
CA ASP A 108 -35.49 1.48 11.18
C ASP A 108 -35.99 0.03 11.34
N GLY A 109 -35.90 -0.78 10.28
CA GLY A 109 -36.20 -2.21 10.29
C GLY A 109 -35.09 -3.09 10.85
N LEU A 110 -33.89 -2.53 11.09
CA LEU A 110 -32.76 -3.29 11.64
C LEU A 110 -33.08 -3.78 13.06
N ARG A 111 -32.76 -5.04 13.34
CA ARG A 111 -32.96 -5.66 14.66
C ARG A 111 -31.66 -6.25 15.18
N VAL A 112 -31.53 -6.32 16.51
CA VAL A 112 -30.36 -6.90 17.19
C VAL A 112 -30.08 -8.34 16.71
N GLY A 113 -31.13 -9.16 16.61
CA GLY A 113 -31.00 -10.56 16.17
C GLY A 113 -30.34 -10.72 14.80
N MET A 114 -30.59 -9.81 13.86
CA MET A 114 -29.95 -9.83 12.53
C MET A 114 -28.43 -9.61 12.63
N LEU A 115 -27.99 -8.71 13.51
CA LEU A 115 -26.57 -8.44 13.75
C LEU A 115 -25.89 -9.59 14.52
N GLU A 116 -26.61 -10.22 15.44
CA GLU A 116 -26.15 -11.41 16.16
C GLU A 116 -25.99 -12.61 15.23
N ASP A 117 -26.93 -12.83 14.31
CA ASP A 117 -26.84 -13.91 13.32
C ASP A 117 -25.71 -13.66 12.32
N PHE A 118 -25.52 -12.41 11.88
CA PHE A 118 -24.33 -12.05 11.11
C PHE A 118 -23.04 -12.31 11.91
N HIS A 119 -23.00 -11.95 13.20
CA HIS A 119 -21.85 -12.22 14.05
C HIS A 119 -21.53 -13.71 14.10
N ARG A 120 -22.54 -14.54 14.34
CA ARG A 120 -22.46 -15.99 14.43
C ARG A 120 -21.90 -16.58 13.13
N LEU A 121 -22.54 -16.25 12.00
CA LEU A 121 -22.10 -16.69 10.66
C LEU A 121 -20.63 -16.35 10.38
N ARG A 122 -20.16 -15.18 10.83
CA ARG A 122 -18.78 -14.73 10.58
C ARG A 122 -17.75 -15.31 11.54
N THR A 123 -18.18 -15.73 12.72
CA THR A 123 -17.32 -16.31 13.76
C THR A 123 -17.31 -17.83 13.74
N GLU A 124 -18.27 -18.46 13.05
CA GLU A 124 -18.25 -19.88 12.71
C GLU A 124 -16.90 -20.25 12.05
N GLY A 125 -16.18 -21.19 12.66
CA GLY A 125 -14.82 -21.59 12.26
C GLY A 125 -13.67 -20.78 12.89
N GLY A 126 -13.93 -19.99 13.93
CA GLY A 126 -12.89 -19.33 14.72
C GLY A 126 -12.23 -18.13 14.05
N LYS A 127 -12.90 -17.53 13.05
CA LYS A 127 -12.40 -16.34 12.34
C LYS A 127 -12.70 -15.08 13.15
N ILE A 128 -11.70 -14.22 13.32
CA ILE A 128 -11.90 -12.87 13.88
C ILE A 128 -12.67 -12.03 12.85
N CYS A 129 -13.85 -11.54 13.24
CA CYS A 129 -14.66 -10.66 12.41
C CYS A 129 -14.52 -9.20 12.87
N GLY A 130 -13.80 -8.38 12.10
CA GLY A 130 -13.74 -6.93 12.31
C GLY A 130 -14.94 -6.18 11.71
N ASP A 131 -15.82 -6.88 10.98
CA ASP A 131 -16.85 -6.26 10.15
C ASP A 131 -17.88 -5.53 11.02
N LEU A 132 -18.34 -6.16 12.11
CA LEU A 132 -19.28 -5.53 13.05
C LEU A 132 -18.69 -4.31 13.73
N HIS A 133 -17.39 -4.28 14.01
CA HIS A 133 -16.80 -3.06 14.57
C HIS A 133 -16.91 -1.88 13.60
N VAL A 134 -16.67 -2.13 12.31
CA VAL A 134 -16.84 -1.10 11.27
C VAL A 134 -18.29 -0.69 11.13
N VAL A 135 -19.21 -1.65 11.08
CA VAL A 135 -20.65 -1.36 10.92
C VAL A 135 -21.21 -0.65 12.15
N ASN A 136 -20.83 -1.03 13.37
CA ASN A 136 -21.23 -0.33 14.60
C ASN A 136 -20.78 1.14 14.58
N GLN A 137 -19.56 1.43 14.10
CA GLN A 137 -19.11 2.81 13.93
C GLN A 137 -19.93 3.57 12.89
N LEU A 138 -20.41 2.91 11.83
CA LEU A 138 -21.25 3.52 10.82
C LEU A 138 -22.65 3.80 11.37
N LEU A 139 -23.28 2.81 12.00
CA LEU A 139 -24.59 2.93 12.65
C LEU A 139 -24.57 3.97 13.78
N GLY A 140 -23.43 4.18 14.43
CA GLY A 140 -23.22 5.25 15.41
C GLY A 140 -23.04 6.65 14.81
N THR A 141 -23.11 6.82 13.49
CA THR A 141 -22.98 8.10 12.78
C THR A 141 -24.36 8.58 12.31
N SER A 142 -24.63 9.88 12.41
CA SER A 142 -25.86 10.49 11.88
C SER A 142 -25.90 10.40 10.34
N PRO A 143 -27.06 10.18 9.71
CA PRO A 143 -28.41 10.06 10.30
C PRO A 143 -28.75 8.67 10.84
N LEU A 144 -27.96 7.64 10.54
CA LEU A 144 -28.27 6.24 10.91
C LEU A 144 -28.52 6.08 12.42
N LYS A 145 -27.72 6.74 13.25
CA LYS A 145 -27.85 6.68 14.71
C LYS A 145 -29.24 7.12 15.22
N GLU A 146 -29.88 8.05 14.51
CA GLU A 146 -31.17 8.62 14.90
C GLU A 146 -32.34 7.74 14.47
N LYS A 147 -32.09 6.81 13.56
CA LYS A 147 -33.08 5.96 12.89
C LYS A 147 -33.11 4.52 13.39
N ILE A 148 -31.99 4.04 13.91
CA ILE A 148 -31.92 2.70 14.50
C ILE A 148 -32.74 2.59 15.78
N ASP A 149 -33.30 1.40 15.99
CA ASP A 149 -33.99 1.05 17.23
C ASP A 149 -33.07 1.21 18.47
N PRO A 150 -33.56 1.69 19.63
CA PRO A 150 -32.77 1.85 20.84
C PRO A 150 -32.01 0.58 21.27
N ASP A 151 -32.59 -0.61 21.11
CA ASP A 151 -31.93 -1.87 21.44
C ASP A 151 -30.73 -2.13 20.52
N VAL A 152 -30.85 -1.73 19.25
CA VAL A 152 -29.73 -1.77 18.29
C VAL A 152 -28.67 -0.74 18.67
N ALA A 153 -29.08 0.47 19.07
CA ALA A 153 -28.15 1.52 19.53
C ALA A 153 -27.34 1.09 20.76
N ASP A 154 -27.96 0.36 21.69
CA ASP A 154 -27.28 -0.23 22.85
C ASP A 154 -26.37 -1.39 22.44
N PHE A 155 -26.84 -2.26 21.55
CA PHE A 155 -26.06 -3.39 21.05
C PHE A 155 -24.77 -2.94 20.37
N ILE A 156 -24.81 -1.92 19.52
CA ILE A 156 -23.62 -1.46 18.79
C ILE A 156 -22.54 -0.85 19.70
N GLN A 157 -22.93 -0.36 20.88
CA GLN A 157 -22.01 0.15 21.90
C GLN A 157 -21.34 -0.97 22.71
N ARG A 158 -21.89 -2.19 22.69
CA ARG A 158 -21.29 -3.33 23.38
C ARG A 158 -19.93 -3.66 22.78
N ARG A 159 -18.96 -3.87 23.66
CA ARG A 159 -17.63 -4.32 23.26
C ARG A 159 -17.63 -5.83 23.11
N PHE A 160 -17.62 -6.32 21.87
CA PHE A 160 -17.40 -7.75 21.63
C PHE A 160 -16.02 -8.14 22.15
N PRO A 161 -15.91 -9.18 23.00
CA PRO A 161 -14.61 -9.66 23.42
C PRO A 161 -13.83 -10.06 22.18
N ARG A 162 -12.67 -9.43 21.97
CA ARG A 162 -11.74 -9.89 20.93
C ARG A 162 -11.35 -11.31 21.32
N GLN A 163 -11.79 -12.29 20.53
CA GLN A 163 -11.34 -13.65 20.68
C GLN A 163 -9.80 -13.62 20.54
N LYS A 164 -9.10 -13.77 21.67
CA LYS A 164 -7.65 -13.90 21.67
C LYS A 164 -7.36 -15.20 20.95
N TRP A 165 -6.58 -15.10 19.88
CA TRP A 165 -6.15 -16.26 19.13
C TRP A 165 -5.46 -17.23 20.10
N ALA A 166 -5.91 -18.49 20.17
CA ALA A 166 -5.18 -19.54 20.88
C ALA A 166 -3.88 -19.80 20.09
N GLY A 167 -2.82 -19.06 20.46
CA GLY A 167 -1.60 -18.89 19.65
C GLY A 167 -1.04 -17.47 19.67
N SER A 168 -1.72 -16.50 20.30
CA SER A 168 -1.24 -15.12 20.47
C SER A 168 -0.15 -14.98 21.55
N GLY A 169 0.74 -15.96 21.68
CA GLY A 169 2.06 -15.78 22.30
C GLY A 169 2.88 -14.93 21.34
N SER A 170 2.70 -13.61 21.42
CA SER A 170 3.10 -12.68 20.37
C SER A 170 4.59 -12.41 20.38
N GLY A 171 5.33 -13.17 19.57
CA GLY A 171 6.73 -12.91 19.27
C GLY A 171 7.43 -14.19 18.84
N TYR A 172 8.39 -14.07 17.93
CA TYR A 172 9.36 -15.13 17.71
C TYR A 172 10.25 -15.23 18.95
N SER A 173 10.55 -16.43 19.40
CA SER A 173 11.69 -16.62 20.31
C SER A 173 12.97 -16.09 19.66
N GLU A 174 14.00 -15.80 20.46
CA GLU A 174 15.29 -15.32 19.93
C GLU A 174 15.87 -16.29 18.88
N GLY A 175 15.76 -17.60 19.11
CA GLY A 175 16.20 -18.63 18.17
C GLY A 175 15.37 -18.69 16.88
N GLU A 176 14.05 -18.51 16.95
CA GLU A 176 13.20 -18.42 15.75
C GLU A 176 13.50 -17.15 14.96
N LEU A 177 13.63 -16.01 15.64
CA LEU A 177 13.99 -14.74 15.03
C LEU A 177 15.34 -14.83 14.34
N ALA A 178 16.35 -15.42 15.00
CA ALA A 178 17.67 -15.62 14.43
C ALA A 178 17.63 -16.48 13.15
N ARG A 179 16.86 -17.60 13.16
CA ARG A 179 16.69 -18.45 11.96
C ARG A 179 15.96 -17.72 10.83
N LEU A 180 14.92 -16.96 11.15
CA LEU A 180 14.19 -16.15 10.17
C LEU A 180 15.10 -15.08 9.55
N LEU A 181 15.86 -14.35 10.36
CA LEU A 181 16.79 -13.34 9.88
C LEU A 181 17.92 -13.96 9.04
N ALA A 182 18.42 -15.14 9.42
CA ALA A 182 19.40 -15.87 8.61
C ALA A 182 18.83 -16.25 7.23
N ALA A 183 17.61 -16.79 7.17
CA ALA A 183 16.94 -17.13 5.92
C ALA A 183 16.69 -15.88 5.05
N VAL A 184 16.15 -14.82 5.64
CA VAL A 184 15.88 -13.55 4.96
C VAL A 184 17.16 -12.90 4.41
N ARG A 185 18.28 -12.98 5.14
CA ARG A 185 19.60 -12.54 4.64
C ARG A 185 20.07 -13.39 3.47
N ALA A 186 19.93 -14.72 3.55
CA ALA A 186 20.33 -15.64 2.48
C ALA A 186 19.54 -15.38 1.20
N ASP A 187 18.23 -15.17 1.31
CA ASP A 187 17.35 -14.83 0.19
C ASP A 187 17.70 -13.46 -0.41
N THR A 188 17.94 -12.45 0.43
CA THR A 188 18.40 -11.14 -0.02
C THR A 188 19.74 -11.22 -0.76
N ALA A 189 20.68 -12.02 -0.25
CA ALA A 189 21.95 -12.27 -0.92
C ALA A 189 21.76 -12.97 -2.27
N ALA A 190 20.78 -13.87 -2.40
CA ALA A 190 20.44 -14.50 -3.67
C ALA A 190 19.88 -13.49 -4.68
N VAL A 191 19.02 -12.56 -4.25
CA VAL A 191 18.52 -11.46 -5.10
C VAL A 191 19.67 -10.61 -5.61
N ARG A 192 20.57 -10.18 -4.72
CA ARG A 192 21.77 -9.40 -5.07
C ARG A 192 22.61 -10.14 -6.12
N ARG A 193 23.00 -11.39 -5.83
CA ARG A 193 23.85 -12.20 -6.72
C ARG A 193 23.22 -12.37 -8.11
N ARG A 194 21.91 -12.61 -8.16
CA ARG A 194 21.17 -12.79 -9.42
C ARG A 194 21.23 -11.53 -10.28
N ILE A 195 20.97 -10.35 -9.70
CA ILE A 195 21.00 -9.09 -10.45
C ILE A 195 22.44 -8.76 -10.88
N GLU A 196 23.43 -8.92 -9.99
CA GLU A 196 24.83 -8.71 -10.34
C GLU A 196 25.31 -9.66 -11.44
N ALA A 197 24.81 -10.90 -11.46
CA ALA A 197 25.08 -11.83 -12.56
C ALA A 197 24.45 -11.37 -13.88
N GLY A 198 23.23 -10.84 -13.86
CA GLY A 198 22.58 -10.28 -15.05
C GLY A 198 23.29 -9.02 -15.57
N GLU A 199 23.75 -8.13 -14.68
CA GLU A 199 24.54 -6.95 -15.08
C GLU A 199 25.90 -7.35 -15.70
N ARG A 200 26.55 -8.42 -15.20
CA ARG A 200 27.75 -8.99 -15.85
C ARG A 200 27.46 -9.54 -17.25
N LEU A 201 26.36 -10.28 -17.42
CA LEU A 201 25.93 -10.78 -18.73
C LEU A 201 25.62 -9.63 -19.71
N LEU A 202 24.98 -8.56 -19.22
CA LEU A 202 24.71 -7.37 -20.02
C LEU A 202 26.01 -6.68 -20.46
N ALA A 203 27.01 -6.57 -19.57
CA ALA A 203 28.32 -6.01 -19.92
C ALA A 203 29.03 -6.85 -20.99
N GLN A 204 29.02 -8.19 -20.84
CA GLN A 204 29.55 -9.11 -21.86
C GLN A 204 28.82 -8.96 -23.20
N ALA A 205 27.49 -8.84 -23.17
CA ALA A 205 26.67 -8.62 -24.37
C ALA A 205 27.08 -7.35 -25.12
N ARG A 206 27.25 -6.25 -24.39
CA ARG A 206 27.69 -4.96 -24.95
C ARG A 206 29.11 -5.01 -25.50
N ALA A 207 29.98 -5.82 -24.89
CA ALA A 207 31.35 -6.02 -25.37
C ALA A 207 31.45 -7.02 -26.55
N GLY A 208 30.34 -7.63 -26.98
CA GLY A 208 30.37 -8.68 -28.00
C GLY A 208 31.01 -10.00 -27.53
N GLN A 209 31.16 -10.19 -26.22
CA GLN A 209 31.84 -11.32 -25.58
C GLN A 209 30.86 -12.35 -25.01
N MET A 210 29.69 -12.53 -25.64
CA MET A 210 28.71 -13.50 -25.16
C MET A 210 29.21 -14.93 -25.37
N PRO A 211 29.00 -15.83 -24.38
CA PRO A 211 29.22 -17.25 -24.58
C PRO A 211 28.41 -17.79 -25.75
N GLU A 212 28.95 -18.82 -26.41
CA GLU A 212 28.27 -19.53 -27.48
C GLU A 212 26.88 -20.04 -27.00
N GLY A 213 25.87 -19.90 -27.86
CA GLY A 213 24.48 -20.22 -27.53
C GLY A 213 23.72 -19.15 -26.71
N GLN A 214 24.38 -18.07 -26.25
CA GLN A 214 23.72 -17.02 -25.45
C GLN A 214 23.51 -15.69 -26.17
N ALA A 215 23.82 -15.59 -27.47
CA ALA A 215 23.69 -14.35 -28.24
C ALA A 215 22.28 -13.74 -28.19
N GLU A 216 21.23 -14.58 -28.24
CA GLU A 216 19.84 -14.14 -28.15
C GLU A 216 19.49 -13.57 -26.76
N LEU A 217 19.98 -14.21 -25.69
CA LEU A 217 19.84 -13.66 -24.35
C LEU A 217 20.52 -12.29 -24.25
N GLY A 218 21.74 -12.17 -24.77
CA GLY A 218 22.49 -10.91 -24.79
C GLY A 218 21.71 -9.77 -25.48
N ARG A 219 21.15 -10.03 -26.67
CA ARG A 219 20.29 -9.07 -27.38
C ARG A 219 19.07 -8.65 -26.55
N ARG A 220 18.39 -9.61 -25.91
CA ARG A 220 17.23 -9.32 -25.04
C ARG A 220 17.61 -8.48 -23.83
N LEU A 221 18.76 -8.76 -23.20
CA LEU A 221 19.26 -7.98 -22.06
C LEU A 221 19.58 -6.54 -22.46
N ILE A 222 20.21 -6.33 -23.62
CA ILE A 222 20.47 -4.99 -24.17
C ILE A 222 19.15 -4.23 -24.38
N GLY A 223 18.20 -4.83 -25.09
CA GLY A 223 16.90 -4.20 -25.34
C GLY A 223 16.12 -3.89 -24.06
N MET A 224 16.15 -4.78 -23.07
CA MET A 224 15.57 -4.53 -21.74
C MET A 224 16.26 -3.38 -21.00
N ALA A 225 17.59 -3.32 -21.08
CA ALA A 225 18.40 -2.30 -20.41
C ALA A 225 18.17 -0.90 -20.98
N GLU A 226 17.81 -0.80 -22.27
CA GLU A 226 17.54 0.44 -22.99
C GLU A 226 16.09 0.91 -22.84
N THR A 227 15.14 -0.03 -22.88
CA THR A 227 13.71 0.30 -22.96
C THR A 227 12.94 0.12 -21.65
N GLY A 228 13.52 -0.59 -20.67
CA GLY A 228 12.81 -1.03 -19.47
C GLY A 228 11.75 -2.10 -19.74
N THR A 229 11.56 -2.49 -21.00
CA THR A 229 10.51 -3.42 -21.42
C THR A 229 11.06 -4.84 -21.48
N VAL A 230 10.38 -5.75 -20.79
CA VAL A 230 10.69 -7.18 -20.86
C VAL A 230 9.84 -7.80 -21.98
N PRO A 231 10.47 -8.30 -23.06
CA PRO A 231 9.74 -8.82 -24.21
C PRO A 231 8.94 -10.07 -23.83
N TRP A 232 7.86 -10.31 -24.57
CA TRP A 232 7.17 -11.58 -24.50
C TRP A 232 8.04 -12.66 -25.17
N PRO A 233 8.24 -13.83 -24.53
CA PRO A 233 8.87 -14.96 -25.19
C PRO A 233 8.12 -15.33 -26.47
N ALA A 234 8.85 -15.66 -27.53
CA ALA A 234 8.27 -16.03 -28.82
C ALA A 234 7.58 -17.41 -28.83
N GLU A 235 7.78 -18.24 -27.80
CA GLU A 235 7.20 -19.57 -27.69
C GLU A 235 5.74 -19.53 -27.22
N ASP A 236 4.82 -20.10 -28.00
CA ASP A 236 3.44 -20.32 -27.57
C ASP A 236 3.39 -21.37 -26.45
N GLY A 237 2.96 -20.98 -25.24
CA GLY A 237 2.86 -21.93 -24.14
C GLY A 237 2.22 -21.42 -22.84
N ARG A 238 1.71 -22.36 -22.04
CA ARG A 238 1.03 -22.12 -20.75
C ARG A 238 1.94 -21.51 -19.66
N TYR A 239 3.24 -21.33 -19.92
CA TYR A 239 4.23 -20.82 -18.96
C TYR A 239 4.94 -19.52 -19.39
N LEU A 240 4.41 -18.82 -20.39
CA LEU A 240 4.93 -17.53 -20.86
C LEU A 240 5.25 -16.54 -19.73
N TRP A 241 4.40 -16.48 -18.71
CA TRP A 241 4.61 -15.61 -17.55
C TRP A 241 5.84 -15.99 -16.72
N LYS A 242 6.11 -17.30 -16.50
CA LYS A 242 7.28 -17.76 -15.74
C LYS A 242 8.55 -17.42 -16.49
N THR A 243 8.56 -17.64 -17.80
CA THR A 243 9.71 -17.32 -18.66
C THR A 243 9.95 -15.81 -18.70
N ARG A 244 8.90 -14.99 -18.81
CA ARG A 244 9.03 -13.53 -18.77
C ARG A 244 9.54 -13.02 -17.42
N VAL A 245 9.05 -13.57 -16.30
CA VAL A 245 9.55 -13.23 -14.95
C VAL A 245 11.02 -13.64 -14.78
N ARG A 246 11.43 -14.81 -15.30
CA ARG A 246 12.83 -15.24 -15.28
C ARG A 246 13.72 -14.29 -16.08
N LEU A 247 13.28 -13.90 -17.28
CA LEU A 247 13.98 -12.93 -18.11
C LEU A 247 14.10 -11.57 -17.41
N ALA A 248 13.01 -11.05 -16.86
CA ALA A 248 13.00 -9.81 -16.07
C ALA A 248 14.01 -9.87 -14.90
N GLY A 249 14.07 -11.02 -14.23
CA GLY A 249 14.91 -11.25 -13.06
C GLY A 249 16.41 -11.11 -13.28
N HIS A 250 16.90 -11.05 -14.53
CA HIS A 250 18.30 -10.73 -14.79
C HIS A 250 18.64 -9.28 -14.43
N LEU A 251 17.78 -8.32 -14.76
CA LEU A 251 18.10 -6.89 -14.65
C LEU A 251 17.20 -6.11 -13.68
N PHE A 252 16.10 -6.72 -13.20
CA PHE A 252 15.12 -6.03 -12.39
C PHE A 252 14.78 -6.81 -11.12
N ILE A 253 14.51 -6.06 -10.04
CA ILE A 253 13.79 -6.60 -8.88
C ILE A 253 12.37 -6.93 -9.32
N THR A 254 11.87 -8.10 -8.94
CA THR A 254 10.53 -8.62 -9.24
C THR A 254 9.69 -8.70 -7.97
N LEU A 255 8.38 -8.94 -8.11
CA LEU A 255 7.48 -9.09 -6.97
C LEU A 255 7.93 -10.17 -5.97
N ARG A 256 8.57 -11.25 -6.46
CA ARG A 256 9.07 -12.35 -5.61
C ARG A 256 10.24 -11.95 -4.71
N ASP A 257 10.97 -10.91 -5.11
CA ASP A 257 12.15 -10.44 -4.39
C ASP A 257 11.77 -9.48 -3.25
N LEU A 258 10.56 -8.93 -3.25
CA LEU A 258 10.15 -7.90 -2.28
C LEU A 258 10.16 -8.39 -0.84
N ALA A 259 9.63 -9.59 -0.58
CA ALA A 259 9.47 -10.09 0.77
C ALA A 259 10.80 -10.14 1.56
N PRO A 260 11.87 -10.81 1.07
CA PRO A 260 13.14 -10.83 1.81
C PRO A 260 13.77 -9.44 1.94
N LEU A 261 13.73 -8.61 0.89
CA LEU A 261 14.30 -7.26 0.91
C LEU A 261 13.63 -6.36 1.95
N LEU A 262 12.29 -6.37 1.96
CA LEU A 262 11.48 -5.58 2.88
C LEU A 262 11.60 -6.07 4.32
N LEU A 263 11.55 -7.39 4.55
CA LEU A 263 11.68 -7.96 5.88
C LEU A 263 13.06 -7.68 6.48
N LEU A 264 14.12 -7.80 5.68
CA LEU A 264 15.47 -7.48 6.15
C LEU A 264 15.58 -6.00 6.51
N MET A 265 15.04 -5.11 5.68
CA MET A 265 15.08 -3.68 5.94
C MET A 265 14.28 -3.30 7.19
N VAL A 266 13.09 -3.89 7.39
CA VAL A 266 12.32 -3.74 8.63
C VAL A 266 13.12 -4.19 9.85
N ALA A 267 13.76 -5.37 9.77
CA ALA A 267 14.52 -5.91 10.88
C ALA A 267 15.76 -5.07 11.24
N LEU A 268 16.50 -4.57 10.24
CA LEU A 268 17.72 -3.79 10.47
C LEU A 268 17.45 -2.34 10.88
N SER A 269 16.36 -1.75 10.40
CA SER A 269 16.02 -0.35 10.68
C SER A 269 15.06 -0.18 11.86
N GLU A 270 14.47 -1.28 12.33
CA GLU A 270 13.39 -1.32 13.32
C GLU A 270 12.21 -0.42 12.94
N ARG A 271 11.97 -0.25 11.63
CA ARG A 271 10.88 0.58 11.11
C ARG A 271 9.72 -0.27 10.66
N ASN A 272 8.53 0.31 10.79
CA ASN A 272 7.32 -0.30 10.27
C ASN A 272 7.44 -0.47 8.75
N ILE A 273 6.90 -1.58 8.26
CA ILE A 273 6.91 -1.93 6.83
C ILE A 273 6.34 -0.82 5.93
N GLU A 274 5.31 -0.09 6.38
CA GLU A 274 4.74 1.02 5.61
C GLU A 274 5.73 2.19 5.45
N SER A 275 6.57 2.46 6.46
CA SER A 275 7.64 3.45 6.32
C SER A 275 8.75 2.97 5.38
N VAL A 276 9.02 1.66 5.35
CA VAL A 276 10.03 1.07 4.47
C VAL A 276 9.57 1.09 3.00
N LYS A 277 8.29 0.78 2.74
CA LYS A 277 7.71 0.79 1.38
C LYS A 277 7.71 2.19 0.75
N GLU A 278 7.63 3.22 1.57
CA GLU A 278 7.57 4.63 1.16
C GLU A 278 8.96 5.30 1.16
N LEU A 279 10.05 4.54 1.32
CA LEU A 279 11.41 5.08 1.23
C LEU A 279 11.66 5.73 -0.13
N THR A 280 12.29 6.90 -0.11
CA THR A 280 12.73 7.60 -1.32
C THR A 280 14.16 7.21 -1.70
N ALA A 281 14.57 7.49 -2.93
CA ALA A 281 15.95 7.34 -3.37
C ALA A 281 16.85 8.51 -2.94
N ARG A 282 16.24 9.65 -2.54
CA ARG A 282 16.95 10.80 -1.97
C ARG A 282 17.60 10.44 -0.65
N HIS A 283 18.90 10.67 -0.59
CA HIS A 283 19.67 10.50 0.62
C HIS A 283 20.87 11.44 0.63
N ARG A 284 21.46 11.59 1.82
CA ARG A 284 22.74 12.27 2.01
C ARG A 284 23.72 11.31 2.67
N ILE A 285 24.91 11.16 2.10
CA ILE A 285 25.99 10.38 2.72
C ILE A 285 26.74 11.29 3.68
N LEU A 286 26.88 10.85 4.92
CA LEU A 286 27.59 11.54 5.99
C LEU A 286 28.94 10.86 6.21
N GLU A 287 30.02 11.55 5.81
CA GLU A 287 31.42 11.12 6.01
C GLU A 287 31.73 9.69 5.52
N GLY A 288 30.96 9.17 4.54
CA GLY A 288 31.08 7.79 4.06
C GLY A 288 30.67 6.71 5.06
N LYS A 289 30.20 7.08 6.26
CA LYS A 289 29.92 6.15 7.37
C LYS A 289 28.43 5.95 7.62
N ALA A 290 27.61 6.93 7.28
CA ALA A 290 26.18 6.86 7.49
C ALA A 290 25.41 7.44 6.29
N VAL A 291 24.18 6.97 6.12
CA VAL A 291 23.22 7.51 5.18
C VAL A 291 22.09 8.18 5.95
N GLU A 292 21.77 9.39 5.56
CA GLU A 292 20.62 10.14 6.06
C GLU A 292 19.48 10.06 5.03
N VAL A 293 18.31 9.66 5.49
CA VAL A 293 17.11 9.43 4.66
C VAL A 293 15.89 10.07 5.32
N GLU A 294 14.98 10.60 4.52
CA GLU A 294 13.68 11.10 5.02
C GLU A 294 12.63 9.99 4.94
N LEU A 295 11.99 9.70 6.07
CA LEU A 295 10.88 8.75 6.17
C LEU A 295 9.55 9.49 6.15
N ILE A 296 8.57 8.91 5.44
CA ILE A 296 7.19 9.39 5.48
C ILE A 296 6.39 8.61 6.54
N LYS A 297 5.88 9.31 7.56
CA LYS A 297 5.02 8.81 8.63
C LYS A 297 3.65 9.48 8.61
N ARG A 298 2.80 9.06 7.66
CA ARG A 298 1.46 9.65 7.43
C ARG A 298 0.50 9.55 8.63
N ARG A 299 0.71 8.58 9.54
CA ARG A 299 -0.16 8.35 10.71
C ARG A 299 0.09 9.25 11.94
N ARG A 300 1.07 10.16 11.93
CA ARG A 300 1.43 10.98 13.11
C ARG A 300 0.62 12.27 13.27
N GLY A 301 -0.38 12.48 12.42
CA GLY A 301 -1.21 13.69 12.43
C GLY A 301 -0.59 14.84 11.64
N ARG A 302 -1.35 15.94 11.54
CA ARG A 302 -1.05 17.11 10.71
C ARG A 302 0.35 17.68 11.03
N GLY A 303 1.19 17.85 10.01
CA GLY A 303 2.51 18.48 10.12
C GLY A 303 3.66 17.62 10.64
N LYS A 304 3.42 16.33 10.99
CA LYS A 304 4.47 15.40 11.47
C LYS A 304 4.73 14.24 10.49
N TRP A 305 4.61 14.53 9.20
CA TRP A 305 4.65 13.51 8.15
C TRP A 305 6.05 13.08 7.78
N PHE A 306 7.07 13.89 8.06
CA PHE A 306 8.45 13.61 7.68
C PHE A 306 9.31 13.39 8.92
N GLU A 307 10.17 12.38 8.88
CA GLU A 307 11.16 12.09 9.91
C GLU A 307 12.49 11.76 9.23
N THR A 308 13.50 12.59 9.46
CA THR A 308 14.87 12.29 9.04
C THR A 308 15.49 11.25 9.96
N VAL A 309 16.07 10.19 9.39
CA VAL A 309 16.81 9.16 10.10
C VAL A 309 18.22 9.03 9.54
N THR A 310 19.16 8.72 10.42
CA THR A 310 20.55 8.43 10.06
C THR A 310 20.83 6.96 10.35
N TRP A 311 21.33 6.26 9.34
CA TRP A 311 21.62 4.82 9.41
C TRP A 311 23.09 4.56 9.07
N GLU A 312 23.75 3.75 9.88
CA GLU A 312 25.12 3.32 9.62
C GLU A 312 25.21 2.49 8.32
N ILE A 313 26.23 2.75 7.51
CA ILE A 313 26.51 2.00 6.28
C ILE A 313 27.24 0.68 6.61
N GLY A 314 28.09 0.66 7.63
CA GLY A 314 28.92 -0.49 7.98
C GLY A 314 30.10 -0.68 7.02
N ALA A 315 30.86 -1.76 7.23
CA ALA A 315 32.00 -2.12 6.39
C ALA A 315 31.60 -2.63 5.00
N GLU A 316 32.51 -2.52 4.03
CA GLU A 316 32.32 -3.07 2.69
C GLU A 316 32.05 -4.59 2.72
N GLY A 317 31.12 -5.07 1.89
CA GLY A 317 30.69 -6.47 1.87
C GLY A 317 29.76 -6.87 3.02
N ARG A 318 29.46 -5.95 3.96
CA ARG A 318 28.52 -6.16 5.08
C ARG A 318 27.20 -5.42 4.89
N GLU A 319 26.82 -5.13 3.65
CA GLU A 319 25.64 -4.33 3.32
C GLU A 319 24.35 -4.93 3.90
N LEU A 320 24.29 -6.24 4.06
CA LEU A 320 23.12 -6.93 4.61
C LEU A 320 23.00 -6.83 6.13
N HIS A 321 23.99 -6.26 6.83
CA HIS A 321 24.07 -6.23 8.30
C HIS A 321 23.70 -4.91 8.94
N THR A 322 23.62 -3.85 8.16
CA THR A 322 23.30 -2.51 8.64
C THR A 322 22.16 -1.92 7.81
N PRO A 323 21.31 -1.07 8.39
CA PRO A 323 20.22 -0.45 7.65
C PRO A 323 20.72 0.46 6.51
N GLY A 324 21.84 1.17 6.72
CA GLY A 324 22.39 2.07 5.71
C GLY A 324 23.05 1.30 4.56
N GLY A 325 23.75 0.21 4.87
CA GLY A 325 24.32 -0.68 3.86
C GLY A 325 23.23 -1.29 2.98
N LEU A 326 22.13 -1.77 3.59
CA LEU A 326 21.02 -2.36 2.85
C LEU A 326 20.27 -1.30 2.03
N TYR A 327 20.07 -0.10 2.58
CA TYR A 327 19.49 1.02 1.85
C TYR A 327 20.28 1.34 0.57
N LEU A 328 21.61 1.46 0.67
CA LEU A 328 22.47 1.75 -0.48
C LEU A 328 22.51 0.58 -1.47
N LEU A 329 22.47 -0.67 -0.97
CA LEU A 329 22.32 -1.84 -1.82
C LEU A 329 21.01 -1.78 -2.62
N LEU A 330 19.88 -1.51 -1.96
CA LEU A 330 18.59 -1.35 -2.63
C LEU A 330 18.62 -0.21 -3.64
N HIS A 331 19.21 0.92 -3.27
CA HIS A 331 19.41 2.05 -4.17
C HIS A 331 20.18 1.66 -5.44
N ARG A 332 21.20 0.82 -5.33
CA ARG A 332 21.94 0.27 -6.47
C ARG A 332 21.10 -0.72 -7.28
N LEU A 333 20.47 -1.70 -6.62
CA LEU A 333 19.72 -2.78 -7.28
C LEU A 333 18.47 -2.28 -8.03
N THR A 334 17.83 -1.20 -7.56
CA THR A 334 16.66 -0.62 -8.25
C THR A 334 17.01 0.54 -9.18
N ALA A 335 18.28 0.91 -9.32
CA ALA A 335 18.70 2.07 -10.14
C ALA A 335 18.13 2.02 -11.56
N ARG A 336 18.18 0.84 -12.19
CA ARG A 336 17.63 0.61 -13.52
C ARG A 336 16.12 0.82 -13.57
N SER A 337 15.36 0.16 -12.70
CA SER A 337 13.90 0.34 -12.64
C SER A 337 13.52 1.80 -12.39
N ARG A 338 14.22 2.50 -11.49
CA ARG A 338 13.97 3.91 -11.18
C ARG A 338 14.17 4.81 -12.40
N SER A 339 15.18 4.53 -13.22
CA SER A 339 15.42 5.31 -14.45
C SER A 339 14.23 5.30 -15.43
N PHE A 340 13.33 4.32 -15.34
CA PHE A 340 12.14 4.21 -16.18
C PHE A 340 10.84 4.69 -15.51
N ALA A 341 10.77 4.70 -14.18
CA ALA A 341 9.50 4.93 -13.46
C ALA A 341 9.16 6.42 -13.22
N GLY A 342 10.12 7.34 -13.39
CA GLY A 342 9.91 8.78 -13.25
C GLY A 342 9.57 9.27 -11.83
N GLY A 343 9.58 8.37 -10.84
CA GLY A 343 9.30 8.67 -9.43
C GLY A 343 10.54 8.56 -8.54
N ASP A 344 10.43 9.08 -7.33
CA ASP A 344 11.53 9.09 -6.35
C ASP A 344 11.50 7.90 -5.36
N GLN A 345 10.68 6.88 -5.63
CA GLN A 345 10.58 5.72 -4.75
C GLN A 345 11.83 4.84 -4.86
N LEU A 346 12.43 4.49 -3.71
CA LEU A 346 13.57 3.59 -3.62
C LEU A 346 13.21 2.22 -4.22
N LEU A 347 12.08 1.67 -3.82
CA LEU A 347 11.62 0.35 -4.23
C LEU A 347 10.79 0.43 -5.49
N THR A 348 11.47 0.57 -6.62
CA THR A 348 10.85 0.43 -7.94
C THR A 348 11.14 -0.97 -8.49
N ILE A 349 10.08 -1.75 -8.71
CA ILE A 349 10.18 -3.13 -9.21
C ILE A 349 9.60 -3.26 -10.60
N TRP A 350 10.05 -4.29 -11.31
CA TRP A 350 9.35 -4.76 -12.49
C TRP A 350 8.13 -5.58 -12.07
N ALA A 351 6.97 -5.21 -12.61
CA ALA A 351 5.75 -5.98 -12.52
C ALA A 351 5.35 -6.46 -13.92
N ASN A 352 4.91 -7.71 -14.01
CA ASN A 352 4.40 -8.27 -15.26
C ASN A 352 3.05 -7.62 -15.59
N GLY A 353 3.07 -6.44 -16.22
CA GLY A 353 1.87 -5.75 -16.66
C GLY A 353 1.04 -6.66 -17.58
N ASN A 354 -0.28 -6.68 -17.36
CA ASN A 354 -1.23 -7.25 -18.31
C ASN A 354 -0.99 -6.62 -19.70
N ARG A 355 -1.37 -7.31 -20.78
CA ARG A 355 -1.24 -6.92 -22.21
C ARG A 355 -1.85 -5.55 -22.59
N ARG A 356 -2.24 -4.72 -21.63
CA ARG A 356 -2.67 -3.33 -21.79
C ARG A 356 -1.80 -2.50 -20.85
N GLY A 357 -1.04 -1.55 -21.41
CA GLY A 357 -0.15 -0.66 -20.66
C GLY A 357 -0.84 0.04 -19.49
N PRO A 358 -0.08 0.71 -18.62
CA PRO A 358 -0.63 1.38 -17.45
C PRO A 358 -1.78 2.33 -17.84
N ARG A 359 -2.94 2.11 -17.22
CA ARG A 359 -4.22 2.80 -17.49
C ARG A 359 -4.25 4.29 -17.11
N TRP A 360 -3.14 4.91 -16.72
CA TRP A 360 -3.09 6.33 -16.35
C TRP A 360 -2.82 7.29 -17.51
N ALA A 361 -2.59 6.79 -18.74
CA ALA A 361 -2.41 7.61 -19.94
C ALA A 361 -3.72 7.95 -20.70
N ARG A 362 -4.86 8.01 -20.01
CA ARG A 362 -6.10 8.59 -20.57
C ARG A 362 -6.72 9.55 -19.57
N ALA A 363 -6.11 10.71 -19.44
CA ALA A 363 -6.80 11.92 -19.05
C ALA A 363 -6.23 13.08 -19.88
N SER A 364 -7.13 13.96 -20.33
CA SER A 364 -6.88 15.32 -20.84
C SER A 364 -6.05 15.46 -22.11
N THR A 365 -6.70 15.28 -23.26
CA THR A 365 -6.45 16.13 -24.43
C THR A 365 -7.79 16.51 -25.05
N THR A 366 -8.54 17.34 -24.33
CA THR A 366 -9.55 18.21 -24.91
C THR A 366 -9.07 19.64 -24.72
N GLY A 367 -8.24 20.08 -25.67
CA GLY A 367 -7.99 21.50 -25.87
C GLY A 367 -9.31 22.14 -26.31
N ARG A 368 -9.73 23.16 -25.56
CA ARG A 368 -10.63 24.18 -26.10
C ARG A 368 -9.78 25.10 -26.97
N SER A 369 -10.05 25.10 -28.26
CA SER A 369 -10.03 26.31 -29.08
C SER A 369 -11.21 27.19 -28.72
#